data_AF-A0A9R0QIV1-F1
#
_entry.id   AF-A0A9R0QIV1-F1
#
_cell.length_a   1.000
_cell.length_b   1.000
_cell.length_c   1.000
_cell.angle_alpha   90.00
_cell.angle_beta   90.00
_cell.angle_gamma   90.00
#
_symmetry.space_group_name_H-M   'P 1'
#
loop_
_entity.id
_entity.type
_entity.pdbx_description
1 polymer ?
#
loop_
_entity_poly.entity_id
_entity_poly.type
_entity_poly.pdbx_seq_one_letter_code
_entity_poly.pdbx_strand_id
1 'polypeptide(L)'
;MALYLLFESASGYALFHAHGIDEIGQSVDAVRSTVLDLKRFSKAVKLAGFTPFLSAVDALNQCNAISEGIMTDELRNFLELNLPKVKEGKKAKFRVGVMEPKVGSHITEATGIPCESNDYVQELLRAVRLHFDQFIDQLKPSDLEKAQSRG
;
A
#
# COMPACT_ATOMS: atom_id res chain seq x y z
N MET A 1 -8.52 9.39 10.62
CA MET A 1 -7.11 9.05 10.34
C MET A 1 -7.10 8.38 8.99
N ALA A 2 -6.29 8.82 8.02
CA ALA A 2 -6.25 8.16 6.72
C ALA A 2 -5.60 6.77 6.81
N LEU A 3 -6.07 5.80 6.04
CA LEU A 3 -5.46 4.48 5.94
C LEU A 3 -4.89 4.30 4.54
N TYR A 4 -3.57 4.12 4.47
CA TYR A 4 -2.90 3.66 3.27
C TYR A 4 -2.61 2.16 3.38
N LEU A 5 -2.60 1.43 2.28
CA LEU A 5 -2.34 0.00 2.21
C LEU A 5 -1.10 -0.19 1.35
N LEU A 6 -0.04 -0.74 1.94
CA LEU A 6 1.18 -1.11 1.23
C LEU A 6 1.00 -2.51 0.63
N PHE A 7 1.22 -2.63 -0.67
CA PHE A 7 1.14 -3.89 -1.39
C PHE A 7 2.36 -4.07 -2.29
N GLU A 8 3.06 -5.18 -2.12
CA GLU A 8 4.12 -5.65 -2.99
C GLU A 8 3.59 -6.62 -4.06
N SER A 9 4.08 -6.47 -5.28
CA SER A 9 3.77 -7.36 -6.40
C SER A 9 5.02 -7.62 -7.22
N ALA A 10 5.01 -8.63 -8.10
CA ALA A 10 6.11 -8.85 -9.04
C ALA A 10 6.38 -7.64 -9.96
N SER A 11 5.42 -6.72 -10.11
CA SER A 11 5.55 -5.54 -10.96
C SER A 11 6.13 -4.32 -10.22
N GLY A 12 6.15 -4.31 -8.88
CA GLY A 12 6.56 -3.15 -8.09
C GLY A 12 5.85 -3.01 -6.76
N TYR A 13 6.22 -1.95 -6.03
CA TYR A 13 5.48 -1.50 -4.85
C TYR A 13 4.31 -0.61 -5.23
N ALA A 14 3.18 -0.85 -4.57
CA ALA A 14 1.96 -0.08 -4.71
C ALA A 14 1.49 0.41 -3.34
N LEU A 15 0.97 1.63 -3.33
CA LEU A 15 0.33 2.24 -2.17
C LEU A 15 -1.09 2.59 -2.55
N PHE A 16 -2.07 2.10 -1.79
CA PHE A 16 -3.47 2.41 -2.00
C PHE A 16 -4.01 3.25 -0.85
N HIS A 17 -4.84 4.24 -1.12
CA HIS A 17 -5.56 4.99 -0.10
C HIS A 17 -6.99 4.43 0.03
N ALA A 18 -7.31 3.93 1.22
CA ALA A 18 -8.65 3.46 1.57
C ALA A 18 -9.52 4.64 2.04
N HIS A 19 -10.04 5.40 1.08
CA HIS A 19 -10.90 6.58 1.30
C HIS A 19 -12.29 6.24 1.87
N GLY A 20 -12.83 5.07 1.50
CA GLY A 20 -14.22 4.68 1.79
C GLY A 20 -14.32 3.50 2.75
N ILE A 21 -13.47 3.43 3.78
CA ILE A 21 -13.56 2.36 4.80
C ILE A 21 -14.95 2.28 5.47
N ASP A 22 -15.66 3.41 5.55
CA ASP A 22 -17.06 3.42 6.01
C ASP A 22 -18.03 2.84 4.96
N GLU A 23 -17.72 2.94 3.66
CA GLU A 23 -18.51 2.33 2.58
C GLU A 23 -18.29 0.82 2.48
N ILE A 24 -17.09 0.33 2.80
CA ILE A 24 -16.75 -1.09 2.88
C ILE A 24 -17.29 -1.70 4.18
N GLY A 25 -17.44 -0.89 5.22
CA GLY A 25 -17.65 -1.33 6.59
C GLY A 25 -16.33 -1.62 7.32
N GLN A 26 -16.38 -1.57 8.65
CA GLN A 26 -15.20 -1.69 9.52
C GLN A 26 -15.03 -3.11 10.10
N SER A 27 -15.70 -4.12 9.53
CA SER A 27 -15.59 -5.53 9.92
C SER A 27 -15.03 -6.39 8.78
N VAL A 28 -14.40 -7.49 9.14
CA VAL A 28 -13.89 -8.49 8.19
C VAL A 28 -14.99 -9.02 7.27
N ASP A 29 -16.19 -9.28 7.79
CA ASP A 29 -17.31 -9.80 6.98
C ASP A 29 -17.82 -8.77 5.96
N ALA A 30 -17.80 -7.49 6.33
CA ALA A 30 -18.19 -6.40 5.43
C ALA A 30 -17.18 -6.23 4.28
N VAL A 31 -15.89 -6.36 4.58
CA VAL A 31 -14.84 -6.45 3.56
C VAL A 31 -15.10 -7.65 2.65
N ARG A 32 -15.21 -8.87 3.19
CA ARG A 32 -15.40 -10.11 2.39
C ARG A 32 -16.61 -10.05 1.46
N SER A 33 -17.71 -9.45 1.89
CA SER A 33 -18.91 -9.28 1.06
C SER A 33 -18.79 -8.19 -0.02
N THR A 34 -17.97 -7.16 0.22
CA THR A 34 -17.78 -6.04 -0.71
C THR A 34 -16.66 -6.29 -1.73
N VAL A 35 -15.64 -7.07 -1.36
CA VAL A 35 -14.42 -7.26 -2.16
C VAL A 35 -14.62 -8.16 -3.37
N LEU A 36 -15.74 -8.87 -3.49
CA LEU A 36 -16.08 -9.56 -4.74
C LEU A 36 -16.57 -8.59 -5.84
N ASP A 37 -16.99 -7.38 -5.47
CA ASP A 37 -17.44 -6.35 -6.40
C ASP A 37 -16.33 -5.30 -6.61
N LEU A 38 -15.55 -5.46 -7.69
CA LEU A 38 -14.52 -4.49 -8.09
C LEU A 38 -15.06 -3.06 -8.14
N LYS A 39 -16.28 -2.85 -8.63
CA LYS A 39 -16.83 -1.51 -8.84
C LYS A 39 -17.08 -0.80 -7.51
N ARG A 40 -17.44 -1.55 -6.46
CA ARG A 40 -17.53 -1.03 -5.09
C ARG A 40 -16.15 -0.84 -4.49
N PHE A 41 -15.29 -1.86 -4.58
CA PHE A 41 -13.97 -1.83 -3.99
C PHE A 41 -13.10 -0.69 -4.54
N SER A 42 -13.07 -0.52 -5.87
CA SER A 42 -12.33 0.55 -6.55
C SER A 42 -12.86 1.96 -6.28
N LYS A 43 -14.07 2.13 -5.74
CA LYS A 43 -14.54 3.44 -5.25
C LYS A 43 -13.95 3.78 -3.90
N ALA A 44 -13.91 2.79 -3.01
CA ALA A 44 -13.44 2.95 -1.64
C ALA A 44 -11.91 2.89 -1.51
N VAL A 45 -11.23 2.18 -2.40
CA VAL A 45 -9.77 2.02 -2.42
C VAL A 45 -9.23 2.54 -3.75
N LYS A 46 -8.29 3.49 -3.67
CA LYS A 46 -7.67 4.15 -4.84
C LYS A 46 -6.16 3.97 -4.82
N LEU A 47 -5.56 3.73 -5.97
CA LEU A 47 -4.11 3.76 -6.09
C LEU A 47 -3.60 5.18 -5.82
N ALA A 48 -2.66 5.29 -4.88
CA ALA A 48 -2.05 6.55 -4.45
C ALA A 48 -0.60 6.70 -4.94
N GLY A 49 0.10 5.58 -5.11
CA GLY A 49 1.47 5.55 -5.62
C GLY A 49 1.82 4.17 -6.16
N PHE A 50 2.63 4.14 -7.22
CA PHE A 50 3.16 2.90 -7.78
C PHE A 50 4.58 3.16 -8.28
N THR A 51 5.51 2.27 -7.92
CA THR A 51 6.88 2.32 -8.40
C THR A 51 7.27 0.92 -8.90
N PRO A 52 7.52 0.78 -10.21
CA PRO A 52 7.89 -0.51 -10.76
C PRO A 52 9.29 -0.90 -10.33
N PHE A 53 9.52 -2.21 -10.19
CA PHE A 53 10.85 -2.74 -9.94
C PHE A 53 11.72 -2.63 -11.20
N LEU A 54 13.03 -2.46 -10.99
CA LEU A 54 13.97 -2.23 -12.10
C LEU A 54 14.18 -3.47 -12.96
N SER A 55 14.04 -4.67 -12.37
CA SER A 55 14.22 -5.94 -13.06
C SER A 55 13.49 -7.09 -12.34
N ALA A 56 13.43 -8.26 -12.96
CA ALA A 56 12.90 -9.47 -12.32
C ALA A 56 13.72 -9.92 -11.11
N VAL A 57 15.04 -9.70 -11.13
CA VAL A 57 15.94 -10.02 -10.00
C VAL A 57 15.67 -9.09 -8.84
N ASP A 58 15.51 -7.80 -9.13
CA ASP A 58 15.12 -6.79 -8.15
C ASP A 58 13.75 -7.12 -7.53
N ALA A 59 12.76 -7.43 -8.37
CA ALA A 59 11.44 -7.86 -7.91
C ALA A 59 11.50 -9.06 -6.95
N LEU A 60 12.32 -10.07 -7.27
CA LEU A 60 12.51 -11.23 -6.41
C LEU A 60 13.13 -10.84 -5.06
N ASN A 61 14.17 -10.01 -5.08
CA ASN A 61 14.84 -9.55 -3.86
C ASN A 61 13.88 -8.76 -2.97
N GLN A 62 13.10 -7.86 -3.56
CA GLN A 62 12.17 -6.99 -2.84
C GLN A 62 11.02 -7.79 -2.23
N CYS A 63 10.45 -8.77 -2.95
CA CYS A 63 9.43 -9.67 -2.43
C CYS A 63 9.96 -10.58 -1.30
N ASN A 64 11.18 -11.10 -1.43
CA ASN A 64 11.81 -11.92 -0.39
C ASN A 64 12.10 -11.10 0.87
N ALA A 65 12.63 -9.88 0.71
CA ALA A 65 12.89 -8.99 1.84
C ALA A 65 11.61 -8.69 2.64
N ILE A 66 10.49 -8.39 1.97
CA ILE A 66 9.19 -8.23 2.63
C ILE A 66 8.80 -9.48 3.42
N SER A 67 8.93 -10.66 2.81
CA SER A 67 8.58 -11.95 3.42
C SER A 67 9.44 -12.28 4.65
N GLU A 68 10.68 -11.79 4.70
CA GLU A 68 11.59 -11.95 5.85
C GLU A 68 11.44 -10.84 6.91
N GLY A 69 10.54 -9.87 6.66
CA GLY A 69 10.29 -8.76 7.55
C GLY A 69 11.31 -7.62 7.44
N ILE A 70 12.01 -7.52 6.31
CA ILE A 70 13.09 -6.56 6.08
C ILE A 70 12.55 -5.37 5.29
N MET A 71 12.79 -4.16 5.80
CA MET A 71 12.54 -2.92 5.06
C MET A 71 13.79 -2.57 4.26
N THR A 72 13.71 -2.62 2.93
CA THR A 72 14.80 -2.20 2.04
C THR A 72 14.84 -0.69 1.89
N ASP A 73 15.98 -0.14 1.46
CA ASP A 73 16.10 1.29 1.17
C ASP A 73 15.14 1.74 0.08
N GLU A 74 14.88 0.88 -0.91
CA GLU A 74 13.91 1.17 -1.96
C GLU A 74 12.48 1.24 -1.42
N LEU A 75 12.09 0.33 -0.51
CA LEU A 75 10.80 0.44 0.17
C LEU A 75 10.69 1.72 0.99
N ARG A 76 11.75 2.07 1.73
CA ARG A 76 11.82 3.31 2.51
C ARG A 76 11.61 4.54 1.61
N ASN A 77 12.35 4.60 0.50
CA ASN A 77 12.27 5.69 -0.46
C ASN A 77 10.88 5.77 -1.11
N PHE A 78 10.29 4.63 -1.47
CA PHE A 78 8.94 4.55 -2.01
C PHE A 78 7.91 5.16 -1.04
N LEU A 79 7.99 4.80 0.24
CA LEU A 79 7.07 5.31 1.27
C LEU A 79 7.26 6.82 1.49
N GLU A 80 8.50 7.30 1.61
CA GLU A 80 8.80 8.73 1.82
C GLU A 80 8.38 9.61 0.62
N LEU A 81 8.43 9.06 -0.60
CA LEU A 81 8.00 9.74 -1.82
C LEU A 81 6.47 9.84 -1.93
N ASN A 82 5.75 8.77 -1.58
CA ASN A 82 4.33 8.64 -1.85
C ASN A 82 3.41 9.02 -0.68
N LEU A 83 3.94 9.14 0.54
CA LEU A 83 3.17 9.49 1.72
C LEU A 83 3.28 10.98 2.10
N PRO A 84 2.26 11.56 2.76
CA PRO A 84 2.36 12.91 3.29
C PRO A 84 3.51 13.04 4.29
N LYS A 85 4.34 14.07 4.16
CA LYS A 85 5.42 14.34 5.12
C LYS A 85 4.86 14.54 6.53
N VAL A 86 5.35 13.74 7.47
CA VAL A 86 5.08 13.92 8.90
C VAL A 86 6.01 15.01 9.41
N LYS A 87 5.45 16.12 9.91
CA LYS A 87 6.26 17.19 10.50
C LYS A 87 6.85 16.71 11.82
N GLU A 88 8.10 17.06 12.08
CA GLU A 88 8.79 16.74 13.33
C GLU A 88 7.95 17.19 14.54
N GLY A 89 7.87 16.33 15.55
CA GLY A 89 7.06 16.56 16.75
C GLY A 89 5.54 16.45 16.56
N LYS A 90 5.04 16.14 15.35
CA LYS A 90 3.61 15.91 15.10
C LYS A 90 3.31 14.44 14.82
N LYS A 91 2.17 13.97 15.33
CA LYS A 91 1.65 12.65 14.98
C LYS A 91 1.23 12.63 13.52
N ALA A 92 1.53 11.54 12.82
CA ALA A 92 1.01 11.30 11.48
C ALA A 92 -0.54 11.32 11.52
N LYS A 93 -1.15 11.93 10.50
CA LYS A 93 -2.62 11.93 10.32
C LYS A 93 -3.10 10.73 9.49
N PHE A 94 -2.20 9.79 9.25
CA PHE A 94 -2.41 8.60 8.47
C PHE A 94 -1.68 7.42 9.14
N ARG A 95 -2.03 6.21 8.71
CA ARG A 95 -1.36 4.96 9.06
C ARG A 95 -1.22 4.08 7.81
N VAL A 96 -0.26 3.16 7.83
CA VAL A 96 0.00 2.22 6.74
C VAL A 96 -0.37 0.81 7.17
N GLY A 97 -1.32 0.21 6.49
CA GLY A 97 -1.65 -1.19 6.58
C GLY A 97 -0.61 -2.03 5.84
N VAL A 98 -0.05 -3.03 6.51
CA VAL A 98 0.97 -3.92 5.96
C VAL A 98 0.53 -5.38 6.05
N MET A 99 0.95 -6.20 5.10
CA MET A 99 0.74 -7.65 5.14
C MET A 99 1.61 -8.28 6.24
N GLU A 100 2.89 -7.95 6.29
CA GLU A 100 3.83 -8.51 7.26
C GLU A 100 4.09 -7.57 8.45
N PRO A 101 3.67 -7.93 9.68
CA PRO A 101 3.83 -7.09 10.86
C PRO A 101 5.28 -6.64 11.13
N LYS A 102 6.27 -7.52 10.92
CA LYS A 102 7.68 -7.19 11.19
C LYS A 102 8.21 -6.09 10.27
N VAL A 103 7.79 -6.07 8.99
CA VAL A 103 8.07 -4.94 8.09
C VAL A 103 7.45 -3.65 8.66
N GLY A 104 6.20 -3.71 9.15
CA GLY A 104 5.52 -2.57 9.74
C GLY A 104 6.23 -1.98 10.96
N SER A 105 6.79 -2.85 11.83
CA SER A 105 7.61 -2.42 12.96
C SER A 105 8.85 -1.66 12.49
N HIS A 106 9.61 -2.22 11.53
CA HIS A 106 10.80 -1.57 10.99
C HIS A 106 10.50 -0.25 10.28
N ILE A 107 9.40 -0.17 9.51
CA ILE A 107 8.93 1.09 8.91
C ILE A 107 8.69 2.12 10.00
N THR A 108 7.95 1.74 11.06
CA THR A 108 7.60 2.65 12.15
C THR A 108 8.85 3.16 12.87
N GLU A 109 9.80 2.29 13.16
CA GLU A 109 11.06 2.64 13.84
C GLU A 109 11.94 3.56 12.97
N ALA A 110 12.08 3.26 11.68
CA ALA A 110 13.00 3.96 10.80
C ALA A 110 12.46 5.30 10.25
N THR A 111 11.14 5.46 10.18
CA THR A 111 10.48 6.61 9.51
C THR A 111 9.51 7.38 10.40
N GLY A 112 9.08 6.79 11.53
CA GLY A 112 7.99 7.33 12.35
C GLY A 112 6.60 7.19 11.72
N ILE A 113 6.47 6.49 10.59
CA ILE A 113 5.19 6.20 9.94
C ILE A 113 4.47 5.10 10.71
N PRO A 114 3.30 5.35 11.32
CA PRO A 114 2.62 4.32 12.09
C PRO A 114 2.07 3.24 11.16
N CYS A 115 2.41 1.99 11.45
CA CYS A 115 1.92 0.82 10.71
C CYS A 115 0.90 0.00 11.52
N GLU A 116 0.00 -0.68 10.83
CA GLU A 116 -0.92 -1.65 11.43
C GLU A 116 -1.03 -2.92 10.57
N SER A 117 -1.17 -4.06 11.23
CA SER A 117 -1.45 -5.35 10.59
C SER A 117 -2.42 -6.11 11.49
N ASN A 118 -3.71 -6.01 11.15
CA ASN A 118 -4.81 -6.68 11.83
C ASN A 118 -5.70 -7.36 10.79
N ASP A 119 -6.59 -8.26 11.20
CA ASP A 119 -7.43 -9.05 10.28
C ASP A 119 -8.20 -8.20 9.26
N TYR A 120 -8.61 -6.99 9.65
CA TYR A 120 -9.28 -6.06 8.76
C TYR A 120 -8.35 -5.56 7.64
N VAL A 121 -7.14 -5.12 7.98
CA VAL A 121 -6.10 -4.69 7.02
C VAL A 121 -5.69 -5.85 6.12
N GLN A 122 -5.56 -7.05 6.67
CA GLN A 122 -5.21 -8.27 5.94
C GLN A 122 -6.24 -8.59 4.86
N GLU A 123 -7.53 -8.44 5.18
CA GLU A 123 -8.62 -8.67 4.22
C GLU A 123 -8.71 -7.56 3.16
N LEU A 124 -8.43 -6.30 3.53
CA LEU A 124 -8.30 -5.22 2.55
C LEU A 124 -7.15 -5.48 1.58
N LEU A 125 -6.00 -5.95 2.05
CA LEU A 125 -4.85 -6.29 1.21
C LEU A 125 -5.11 -7.53 0.34
N ARG A 126 -5.86 -8.52 0.83
CA ARG A 126 -6.35 -9.63 -0.02
C ARG A 126 -7.21 -9.12 -1.18
N ALA A 127 -8.04 -8.12 -0.93
CA ALA A 127 -8.88 -7.52 -1.96
C ALA A 127 -8.08 -6.69 -2.96
N VAL A 128 -7.08 -5.93 -2.48
CA VAL A 128 -6.10 -5.26 -3.34
C VAL A 128 -5.46 -6.28 -4.27
N ARG A 129 -4.97 -7.41 -3.74
CA ARG A 129 -4.36 -8.48 -4.54
C ARG A 129 -5.31 -9.06 -5.58
N LEU A 130 -6.57 -9.29 -5.22
CA LEU A 130 -7.58 -9.83 -6.13
C LEU A 130 -7.83 -8.93 -7.35
N HIS A 131 -7.77 -7.61 -7.15
CA HIS A 131 -8.10 -6.61 -8.17
C HIS A 131 -6.88 -5.89 -8.73
N PHE A 132 -5.67 -6.27 -8.33
CA PHE A 132 -4.45 -5.52 -8.58
C PHE A 132 -4.21 -5.29 -10.07
N ASP A 133 -4.31 -6.34 -10.89
CA ASP A 133 -4.10 -6.26 -12.34
C ASP A 133 -5.01 -5.21 -12.99
N GLN A 134 -6.27 -5.11 -12.52
CA GLN A 134 -7.24 -4.15 -13.04
C GLN A 134 -6.93 -2.72 -12.59
N PHE A 135 -6.32 -2.52 -11.42
CA PHE A 135 -5.83 -1.21 -11.00
C PHE A 135 -4.63 -0.78 -11.84
N ILE A 136 -3.74 -1.71 -12.18
CA ILE A 136 -2.58 -1.43 -13.02
C ILE A 136 -2.98 -1.20 -14.48
N ASP A 137 -3.90 -1.97 -15.04
CA ASP A 137 -4.41 -1.76 -16.40
C ASP A 137 -5.11 -0.39 -16.56
N GLN A 138 -5.68 0.13 -15.47
CA GLN A 138 -6.32 1.45 -15.42
C GLN A 138 -5.33 2.60 -15.20
N LEU A 139 -4.06 2.33 -14.87
CA LEU A 139 -3.03 3.36 -14.83
C LEU A 139 -2.84 3.89 -16.25
N LYS A 140 -3.31 5.11 -16.48
CA LYS A 140 -3.00 5.80 -17.73
C LYS A 140 -1.49 6.07 -17.77
N PRO A 141 -0.84 6.04 -18.94
CA PRO A 141 0.58 6.40 -19.08
C PRO A 141 0.92 7.75 -18.45
N SER A 142 -0.01 8.71 -18.49
CA SER A 142 0.12 10.03 -17.87
C SER A 142 0.14 10.04 -16.33
N ASP A 143 -0.41 9.00 -15.68
CA ASP A 143 -0.42 8.86 -14.23
C ASP A 143 0.86 8.14 -13.73
N LEU A 144 1.42 7.25 -14.53
CA LEU A 144 2.77 6.68 -14.35
C LEU A 144 3.85 7.76 -14.42
N GLU A 145 3.77 8.67 -15.40
CA GLU A 145 4.72 9.79 -15.52
C GLU A 145 4.65 10.73 -14.31
N LYS A 146 3.46 11.03 -13.77
CA LYS A 146 3.32 11.87 -12.57
C LYS A 146 3.83 11.20 -11.30
N ALA A 147 3.76 9.86 -11.22
CA ALA A 147 4.34 9.09 -10.13
C ALA A 147 5.89 9.07 -10.21
N GLN A 148 6.45 9.11 -11.42
CA GLN A 148 7.89 9.13 -11.65
C GLN A 148 8.50 10.55 -11.63
N SER A 149 7.74 11.60 -11.93
CA SER A 149 8.26 12.97 -12.13
C SER A 149 8.23 13.87 -10.88
N ARG A 150 8.02 13.31 -9.68
CA ARG A 150 8.07 14.06 -8.41
C ARG A 150 9.39 13.85 -7.64
N GLY A 151 10.48 13.67 -8.37
CA GLY A 151 11.86 13.79 -7.86
C GLY A 151 12.31 15.24 -7.75
#